data_AF-A0A7S1SV04-F1
#
_entry.id   AF-A0A7S1SV04-F1
#
_cell.length_a   1.000
_cell.length_b   1.000
_cell.length_c   1.000
_cell.angle_alpha   90.00
_cell.angle_beta   90.00
_cell.angle_gamma   90.00
#
_symmetry.space_group_name_H-M   'P 1'
#
loop_
_entity.id
_entity.type
_entity.pdbx_description
1 polymer ?
#
loop_
_entity_poly.entity_id
_entity_poly.type
_entity_poly.pdbx_seq_one_letter_code
_entity_poly.pdbx_strand_id
1 'polypeptide(L)'
;DQYLTLLLPFFEDDIAVDHSKTATTLALLANFIWGAGPKLATTGHLQAVMKVLSSDRISFSKDSSIRREALRLAQCVVASCGTAMLPVAPDMLAMLLRGQSLSMLLQGQDATTYRSSAFACMERLSVLTGFSSTAALVAAYRSRILPNPTSHIDHANLDQQLAVLSLILEGGQCMERMYPVIDSAPVPPPLPSPVAGDEMQ
;
A
#
# COMPACT_ATOMS: atom_id res chain seq x y z
N ASP A 1 13.31 -0.26 16.84
CA ASP A 1 12.24 -0.52 17.82
C ASP A 1 11.93 0.73 18.66
N GLN A 2 12.79 1.19 19.58
CA GLN A 2 12.50 2.39 20.40
C GLN A 2 12.12 3.66 19.60
N TYR A 3 12.78 3.93 18.46
CA TYR A 3 12.44 5.06 17.59
C TYR A 3 11.06 4.95 16.94
N LEU A 4 10.60 3.74 16.60
CA LEU A 4 9.30 3.52 15.95
C LEU A 4 8.16 3.69 16.96
N THR A 5 8.34 3.21 18.19
CA THR A 5 7.41 3.43 19.31
C THR A 5 7.23 4.91 19.63
N LEU A 6 8.32 5.69 19.54
CA LEU A 6 8.29 7.12 19.80
C LEU A 6 7.64 7.91 18.66
N LEU A 7 7.85 7.51 17.40
CA LEU A 7 7.38 8.27 16.24
C LEU A 7 5.95 7.92 15.82
N LEU A 8 5.46 6.71 16.09
CA LEU A 8 4.11 6.29 15.70
C LEU A 8 2.97 7.17 16.25
N PRO A 9 2.99 7.60 17.53
CA PRO A 9 2.01 8.55 18.05
C PRO A 9 2.08 9.91 17.33
N PHE A 10 3.29 10.41 17.05
CA PHE A 10 3.45 11.63 16.26
C PHE A 10 2.91 11.45 14.84
N PHE A 11 3.06 10.27 14.24
CA PHE A 11 2.49 10.03 12.92
C PHE A 11 0.96 9.91 12.95
N GLU A 12 0.35 9.38 14.02
CA GLU A 12 -1.10 9.39 14.19
C GLU A 12 -1.65 10.82 14.43
N ASP A 13 -0.92 11.66 15.19
CA ASP A 13 -1.29 13.04 15.53
C ASP A 13 -0.96 14.07 14.42
N ASP A 14 0.16 13.91 13.69
CA ASP A 14 0.62 14.81 12.61
C ASP A 14 -0.08 14.56 11.28
N ILE A 15 -0.89 13.49 11.16
CA ILE A 15 -1.92 13.40 10.10
C ILE A 15 -3.05 14.39 10.48
N ALA A 16 -2.68 15.66 10.62
CA ALA A 16 -3.53 16.77 10.96
C ALA A 16 -3.36 17.90 9.93
N VAL A 17 -4.42 18.06 9.14
CA VAL A 17 -4.81 19.26 8.37
C VAL A 17 -3.97 19.60 7.11
N ASP A 18 -2.69 19.24 7.03
CA ASP A 18 -1.82 19.60 5.89
C ASP A 18 -1.43 18.38 5.02
N HIS A 19 -1.75 18.45 3.72
CA HIS A 19 -1.44 17.38 2.76
C HIS A 19 0.06 17.18 2.57
N SER A 20 0.86 18.24 2.55
CA SER A 20 2.31 18.18 2.35
C SER A 20 3.00 17.48 3.52
N LYS A 21 2.59 17.81 4.74
CA LYS A 21 3.06 17.14 5.96
C LYS A 21 2.65 15.67 5.98
N THR A 22 1.41 15.37 5.60
CA THR A 22 0.90 13.99 5.51
C THR A 22 1.74 13.15 4.55
N ALA A 23 2.01 13.63 3.33
CA ALA A 23 2.84 12.92 2.35
C ALA A 23 4.28 12.74 2.85
N THR A 24 4.87 13.78 3.46
CA THR A 24 6.22 13.72 4.05
C THR A 24 6.31 12.68 5.16
N THR A 25 5.31 12.66 6.06
CA THR A 25 5.19 11.67 7.13
C THR A 25 5.12 10.24 6.59
N LEU A 26 4.32 10.00 5.54
CA LEU A 26 4.25 8.69 4.90
C LEU A 26 5.57 8.28 4.25
N ALA A 27 6.28 9.22 3.62
CA ALA A 27 7.59 8.97 3.03
C ALA A 27 8.65 8.61 4.09
N LEU A 28 8.65 9.31 5.24
CA LEU A 28 9.53 9.00 6.37
C LEU A 28 9.23 7.60 6.93
N LEU A 29 7.96 7.29 7.15
CA LEU A 29 7.52 5.95 7.56
C LEU A 29 8.02 4.87 6.59
N ALA A 30 7.90 5.08 5.28
CA ALA A 30 8.33 4.11 4.28
C ALA A 30 9.83 3.80 4.40
N ASN A 31 10.66 4.84 4.57
CA ASN A 31 12.11 4.69 4.76
C ASN A 31 12.44 3.95 6.07
N PHE A 32 11.71 4.24 7.15
CA PHE A 32 11.89 3.52 8.42
C PHE A 32 11.53 2.03 8.29
N ILE A 33 10.42 1.71 7.63
CA ILE A 33 10.00 0.32 7.42
C ILE A 33 11.03 -0.44 6.57
N TRP A 34 11.56 0.21 5.54
CA TRP A 34 12.63 -0.37 4.72
C TRP A 34 13.86 -0.75 5.55
N GLY A 35 14.27 0.12 6.49
CA GLY A 35 15.41 -0.15 7.37
C GLY A 35 15.13 -1.16 8.49
N ALA A 36 13.91 -1.20 9.02
CA ALA A 36 13.54 -2.08 10.13
C ALA A 36 13.19 -3.51 9.68
N GLY A 37 12.66 -3.69 8.47
CA GLY A 37 12.39 -5.00 7.89
C GLY A 37 11.41 -5.85 8.72
N PRO A 38 11.60 -7.18 8.83
CA PRO A 38 10.65 -8.08 9.50
C PRO A 38 10.44 -7.80 10.99
N LYS A 39 11.37 -7.09 11.65
CA LYS A 39 11.28 -6.73 13.08
C LYS A 39 10.07 -5.85 13.42
N LEU A 40 9.48 -5.20 12.41
CA LEU A 40 8.25 -4.42 12.57
C LEU A 40 7.03 -5.25 12.93
N ALA A 41 7.00 -6.52 12.49
CA ALA A 41 5.85 -7.39 12.72
C ALA A 41 5.81 -7.92 14.16
N THR A 42 6.96 -8.04 14.83
CA THR A 42 7.07 -8.59 16.19
C THR A 42 6.74 -7.57 17.29
N THR A 43 6.52 -6.31 16.94
CA THR A 43 6.48 -5.17 17.89
C THR A 43 5.12 -4.47 17.94
N GLY A 44 4.09 -4.97 17.26
CA GLY A 44 2.78 -4.32 17.15
C GLY A 44 2.79 -3.05 16.26
N HIS A 45 3.96 -2.56 15.88
CA HIS A 45 4.14 -1.41 14.98
C HIS A 45 3.49 -1.62 13.62
N LEU A 46 3.53 -2.86 13.10
CA LEU A 46 2.88 -3.18 11.84
C LEU A 46 1.36 -2.91 11.89
N GLN A 47 0.69 -3.18 13.01
CA GLN A 47 -0.75 -2.85 13.13
C GLN A 47 -0.98 -1.34 13.16
N ALA A 48 -0.10 -0.57 13.78
CA ALA A 48 -0.22 0.88 13.85
C ALA A 48 0.02 1.53 12.48
N VAL A 49 1.01 1.05 11.71
CA VAL A 49 1.20 1.43 10.29
C VAL A 49 -0.06 1.14 9.47
N MET A 50 -0.70 -0.01 9.71
CA MET A 50 -1.94 -0.37 9.02
C MET A 50 -3.12 0.51 9.43
N LYS A 51 -3.20 0.96 10.69
CA LYS A 51 -4.19 1.96 11.11
C LYS A 51 -4.01 3.28 10.36
N VAL A 52 -2.77 3.74 10.23
CA VAL A 52 -2.43 4.94 9.45
C VAL A 52 -2.89 4.78 8.00
N LEU A 53 -2.46 3.72 7.32
CA LEU A 53 -2.83 3.43 5.92
C LEU A 53 -4.34 3.25 5.71
N SER A 54 -5.04 2.72 6.72
CA SER A 54 -6.50 2.48 6.67
C SER A 54 -7.33 3.70 7.09
N SER A 55 -6.71 4.77 7.57
CA SER A 55 -7.43 5.99 7.95
C SER A 55 -8.17 6.58 6.74
N ASP A 56 -9.36 7.14 6.97
CA ASP A 56 -10.18 7.69 5.88
C ASP A 56 -9.44 8.81 5.13
N ARG A 57 -8.63 9.59 5.85
CA ARG A 57 -7.82 10.68 5.29
C ARG A 57 -6.81 10.19 4.25
N ILE A 58 -6.23 9.01 4.44
CA ILE A 58 -5.25 8.44 3.53
C ILE A 58 -5.94 7.60 2.46
N SER A 59 -6.81 6.68 2.89
CA SER A 59 -7.46 5.70 2.01
C SER A 59 -8.41 6.33 0.98
N PHE A 60 -8.97 7.50 1.27
CA PHE A 60 -9.85 8.24 0.35
C PHE A 60 -9.23 9.56 -0.17
N SER A 61 -7.91 9.76 0.01
CA SER A 61 -7.26 11.01 -0.40
C SER A 61 -7.29 11.25 -1.91
N LYS A 62 -7.87 12.38 -2.32
CA LYS A 62 -7.80 12.85 -3.71
C LYS A 62 -6.48 13.52 -4.06
N ASP A 63 -5.62 13.76 -3.07
CA ASP A 63 -4.28 14.30 -3.27
C ASP A 63 -3.33 13.23 -3.86
N SER A 64 -2.68 13.53 -4.99
CA SER A 64 -1.80 12.57 -5.67
C SER A 64 -0.50 12.30 -4.90
N SER A 65 -0.01 13.25 -4.11
CA SER A 65 1.18 13.08 -3.26
C SER A 65 0.91 12.09 -2.12
N ILE A 66 -0.21 12.26 -1.41
CA ILE A 66 -0.60 11.36 -0.32
C ILE A 66 -0.80 9.94 -0.86
N ARG A 67 -1.52 9.78 -1.98
CA ARG A 67 -1.73 8.45 -2.59
C ARG A 67 -0.41 7.79 -2.98
N ARG A 68 0.49 8.54 -3.62
CA ARG A 68 1.80 8.02 -4.05
C ARG A 68 2.61 7.53 -2.86
N GLU A 69 2.71 8.31 -1.80
CA GLU A 69 3.49 7.94 -0.61
C GLU A 69 2.80 6.85 0.22
N ALA A 70 1.47 6.79 0.26
CA ALA A 70 0.74 5.69 0.89
C ALA A 70 0.97 4.36 0.15
N LEU A 71 0.96 4.38 -1.19
CA LEU A 71 1.28 3.20 -2.00
C LEU A 71 2.74 2.80 -1.84
N ARG A 72 3.66 3.76 -1.82
CA ARG A 72 5.08 3.49 -1.54
C ARG A 72 5.25 2.84 -0.16
N LEU A 73 4.58 3.36 0.86
CA LEU A 73 4.60 2.78 2.21
C LEU A 73 4.09 1.34 2.21
N ALA A 74 2.99 1.07 1.51
CA ALA A 74 2.44 -0.27 1.33
C ALA A 74 3.44 -1.23 0.66
N GLN A 75 4.08 -0.79 -0.42
CA GLN A 75 5.12 -1.55 -1.12
C GLN A 75 6.30 -1.84 -0.19
N CYS A 76 6.75 -0.88 0.61
CA CYS A 76 7.80 -1.07 1.60
C CYS A 76 7.41 -2.11 2.65
N VAL A 77 6.17 -2.09 3.15
CA VAL A 77 5.67 -3.11 4.08
C VAL A 77 5.68 -4.50 3.44
N VAL A 78 5.08 -4.64 2.25
CA VAL A 78 5.00 -5.94 1.55
C VAL A 78 6.38 -6.48 1.21
N ALA A 79 7.30 -5.63 0.76
CA ALA A 79 8.65 -6.03 0.39
C ALA A 79 9.54 -6.36 1.61
N SER A 80 9.47 -5.57 2.68
CA SER A 80 10.42 -5.64 3.79
C SER A 80 9.96 -6.58 4.91
N CYS A 81 8.65 -6.75 5.10
CA CYS A 81 8.10 -7.61 6.14
C CYS A 81 7.91 -9.07 5.69
N GLY A 82 7.80 -9.33 4.38
CA GLY A 82 7.60 -10.70 3.85
C GLY A 82 6.41 -11.42 4.50
N THR A 83 6.59 -12.67 4.91
CA THR A 83 5.52 -13.45 5.57
C THR A 83 5.09 -12.89 6.93
N ALA A 84 5.87 -12.00 7.53
CA ALA A 84 5.50 -11.37 8.79
C ALA A 84 4.31 -10.40 8.63
N MET A 85 3.94 -10.02 7.40
CA MET A 85 2.76 -9.20 7.12
C MET A 85 1.45 -9.98 6.95
N LEU A 86 1.48 -11.32 6.99
CA LEU A 86 0.29 -12.16 6.86
C LEU A 86 -0.88 -11.78 7.79
N PRO A 87 -0.67 -11.40 9.07
CA PRO A 87 -1.77 -11.01 9.95
C PRO A 87 -2.55 -9.79 9.46
N VAL A 88 -1.90 -8.91 8.71
CA VAL A 88 -2.49 -7.67 8.17
C VAL A 88 -2.71 -7.71 6.66
N ALA A 89 -2.50 -8.87 6.03
CA ALA A 89 -2.71 -9.05 4.59
C ALA A 89 -4.12 -8.66 4.12
N PRO A 90 -5.21 -8.98 4.84
CA PRO A 90 -6.55 -8.56 4.45
C PRO A 90 -6.71 -7.03 4.42
N ASP A 91 -6.19 -6.34 5.43
CA ASP A 91 -6.28 -4.87 5.55
C ASP A 91 -5.42 -4.17 4.49
N MET A 92 -4.23 -4.73 4.22
CA MET A 92 -3.36 -4.25 3.14
C MET A 92 -4.05 -4.37 1.78
N LEU A 93 -4.67 -5.52 1.51
CA LEU A 93 -5.42 -5.73 0.28
C LEU A 93 -6.61 -4.77 0.16
N ALA A 94 -7.36 -4.57 1.25
CA ALA A 94 -8.49 -3.64 1.28
C ALA A 94 -8.05 -2.20 0.92
N MET A 95 -6.93 -1.75 1.48
CA MET A 95 -6.36 -0.43 1.18
C MET A 95 -5.93 -0.32 -0.29
N LEU A 96 -5.24 -1.33 -0.83
CA LEU A 96 -4.81 -1.34 -2.25
C LEU A 96 -6.01 -1.28 -3.21
N LEU A 97 -7.06 -2.05 -2.93
CA LEU A 97 -8.30 -2.05 -3.70
C LEU A 97 -8.99 -0.67 -3.66
N ARG A 98 -9.09 -0.04 -2.49
CA ARG A 98 -9.65 1.31 -2.34
C ARG A 98 -8.90 2.33 -3.18
N GLY A 99 -7.57 2.34 -3.09
CA GLY A 99 -6.75 3.26 -3.87
C GLY A 99 -6.85 3.02 -5.39
N GLN A 100 -6.99 1.76 -5.80
CA GLN A 100 -7.20 1.40 -7.21
C GLN A 100 -8.56 1.92 -7.72
N SER A 101 -9.64 1.70 -6.96
CA SER A 101 -10.97 2.24 -7.25
C SER A 101 -10.95 3.76 -7.39
N LEU A 102 -10.31 4.46 -6.45
CA LEU A 102 -10.18 5.91 -6.49
C LEU A 102 -9.39 6.38 -7.72
N SER A 103 -8.34 5.65 -8.08
CA SER A 103 -7.54 5.95 -9.27
C SER A 103 -8.29 5.65 -10.58
N MET A 104 -9.31 4.80 -10.59
CA MET A 104 -10.21 4.67 -11.74
C MET A 104 -11.13 5.89 -11.87
N LEU A 105 -11.59 6.44 -10.75
CA LEU A 105 -12.48 7.62 -10.73
C LEU A 105 -11.76 8.93 -11.10
N LEU A 106 -10.53 9.14 -10.65
CA LEU A 106 -9.82 10.42 -10.83
C LEU A 106 -9.25 10.62 -12.25
N GLN A 107 -8.99 9.55 -12.98
CA GLN A 107 -8.38 9.57 -14.32
C GLN A 107 -7.00 10.28 -14.39
N GLY A 108 -6.27 10.15 -15.50
CA GLY A 108 -4.95 10.78 -15.71
C GLY A 108 -3.72 9.89 -15.48
N GLN A 109 -2.53 10.44 -15.78
CA GLN A 109 -1.25 9.70 -15.80
C GLN A 109 -0.77 9.26 -14.40
N ASP A 110 -0.92 10.10 -13.38
CA ASP A 110 -0.61 9.71 -12.00
C ASP A 110 -1.50 8.53 -11.55
N ALA A 111 -2.74 8.50 -12.02
CA ALA A 111 -3.70 7.45 -11.70
C ALA A 111 -3.37 6.13 -12.43
N THR A 112 -2.87 6.17 -13.68
CA THR A 112 -2.41 4.96 -14.38
C THR A 112 -1.20 4.34 -13.68
N THR A 113 -0.21 5.16 -13.29
CA THR A 113 0.98 4.71 -12.55
C THR A 113 0.63 4.15 -11.18
N TYR A 114 -0.32 4.76 -10.47
CA TYR A 114 -0.81 4.23 -9.21
C TYR A 114 -1.38 2.82 -9.39
N ARG A 115 -2.28 2.64 -10.37
CA ARG A 115 -2.98 1.37 -10.51
C ARG A 115 -2.04 0.22 -10.92
N SER A 116 -1.05 0.46 -11.79
CA SER A 116 -0.05 -0.57 -12.13
C SER A 116 0.81 -0.94 -10.92
N SER A 117 1.24 0.06 -10.15
CA SER A 117 2.05 -0.12 -8.95
C SER A 117 1.29 -0.82 -7.82
N ALA A 118 -0.01 -0.53 -7.68
CA ALA A 118 -0.90 -1.21 -6.73
C ALA A 118 -1.15 -2.66 -7.14
N PHE A 119 -1.32 -2.94 -8.43
CA PHE A 119 -1.47 -4.30 -8.94
C PHE A 119 -0.24 -5.17 -8.65
N ALA A 120 0.96 -4.68 -8.98
CA ALA A 120 2.20 -5.38 -8.67
C ALA A 120 2.38 -5.64 -7.16
N CYS A 121 1.90 -4.71 -6.32
CA CYS A 121 1.89 -4.88 -4.87
C CYS A 121 0.93 -6.00 -4.43
N MET A 122 -0.26 -6.10 -5.05
CA MET A 122 -1.22 -7.18 -4.79
C MET A 122 -0.74 -8.54 -5.30
N GLU A 123 -0.04 -8.60 -6.44
CA GLU A 123 0.58 -9.85 -6.93
C GLU A 123 1.63 -10.37 -5.96
N ARG A 124 2.47 -9.47 -5.44
CA ARG A 124 3.44 -9.85 -4.41
C ARG A 124 2.75 -10.32 -3.15
N LEU A 125 1.63 -9.69 -2.78
CA LEU A 125 0.81 -10.11 -1.66
C LEU A 125 0.19 -11.51 -1.87
N SER A 126 -0.29 -11.83 -3.08
CA SER A 126 -0.84 -13.16 -3.38
C SER A 126 0.23 -14.25 -3.29
N VAL A 127 1.45 -13.96 -3.77
CA VAL A 127 2.60 -14.87 -3.63
C VAL A 127 2.93 -15.11 -2.16
N LEU A 128 3.02 -14.05 -1.34
CA LEU A 128 3.35 -14.17 0.10
C LEU A 128 2.30 -14.96 0.89
N THR A 129 1.03 -14.85 0.50
CA THR A 129 -0.11 -15.52 1.15
C THR A 129 -0.37 -16.92 0.61
N GLY A 130 0.33 -17.33 -0.45
CA GLY A 130 0.19 -18.65 -1.06
C GLY A 130 -1.03 -18.80 -1.99
N PHE A 131 -1.65 -17.71 -2.42
CA PHE A 131 -2.72 -17.75 -3.40
C PHE A 131 -2.17 -17.73 -4.83
N SER A 132 -2.82 -18.49 -5.72
CA SER A 132 -2.39 -18.66 -7.11
C SER A 132 -2.56 -17.41 -7.98
N SER A 133 -3.37 -16.44 -7.55
CA SER A 133 -3.58 -15.17 -8.24
C SER A 133 -4.10 -14.10 -7.29
N THR A 134 -4.03 -12.84 -7.72
CA THR A 134 -4.69 -11.71 -7.05
C THR A 134 -6.19 -11.92 -6.94
N ALA A 135 -6.82 -12.49 -7.97
CA ALA A 135 -8.23 -12.86 -7.96
C ALA A 135 -8.57 -13.89 -6.85
N ALA A 136 -7.75 -14.94 -6.71
CA ALA A 136 -7.92 -15.94 -5.66
C ALA A 136 -7.74 -15.34 -4.26
N LEU A 137 -6.75 -14.46 -4.10
CA LEU A 137 -6.51 -13.70 -2.86
C LEU A 137 -7.73 -12.82 -2.49
N VAL A 138 -8.27 -12.06 -3.45
CA VAL A 138 -9.46 -11.20 -3.25
C VAL A 138 -10.68 -12.04 -2.88
N ALA A 139 -10.90 -13.17 -3.56
CA ALA A 139 -11.99 -14.08 -3.24
C ALA A 139 -11.87 -14.64 -1.83
N ALA A 140 -10.67 -15.03 -1.40
CA ALA A 140 -10.40 -15.58 -0.07
C ALA A 140 -10.63 -14.55 1.05
N TYR A 141 -10.29 -13.28 0.83
CA TYR A 141 -10.45 -12.22 1.83
C TYR A 141 -11.72 -11.36 1.66
N ARG A 142 -12.59 -11.71 0.72
CA ARG A 142 -13.82 -10.98 0.41
C ARG A 142 -14.66 -10.64 1.65
N SER A 143 -14.87 -11.60 2.56
CA SER A 143 -15.67 -11.38 3.77
C SER A 143 -15.04 -10.43 4.80
N ARG A 144 -13.72 -10.21 4.73
CA ARG A 144 -12.98 -9.27 5.59
C ARG A 144 -12.80 -7.89 4.97
N ILE A 145 -12.77 -7.81 3.64
CA ILE A 145 -12.59 -6.55 2.91
C ILE A 145 -13.91 -5.81 2.73
N LEU A 146 -15.02 -6.55 2.57
CA LEU A 146 -16.35 -5.96 2.47
C LEU A 146 -16.70 -5.25 3.78
N PRO A 147 -17.04 -3.95 3.74
CA PRO A 147 -17.53 -3.28 4.94
C PRO A 147 -18.82 -3.98 5.40
N ASN A 148 -18.95 -4.17 6.71
CA ASN A 148 -20.18 -4.66 7.30
C ASN A 148 -21.26 -3.61 6.97
N PRO A 149 -22.39 -3.95 6.32
CA PRO A 149 -23.37 -2.97 5.80
C PRO A 149 -24.04 -2.09 6.87
N THR A 150 -23.70 -2.27 8.14
CA THR A 150 -24.19 -1.51 9.28
C THR A 150 -23.25 -0.38 9.73
N SER A 151 -22.01 -0.30 9.24
CA SER A 151 -21.14 0.84 9.53
C SER A 151 -21.55 2.03 8.66
N HIS A 152 -21.90 3.14 9.31
CA HIS A 152 -22.30 4.42 8.71
C HIS A 152 -21.64 4.64 7.33
N ILE A 153 -22.45 4.53 6.27
CA ILE A 153 -22.02 4.88 4.92
C ILE A 153 -21.96 6.40 4.88
N ASP A 154 -20.76 6.95 4.91
CA ASP A 154 -20.56 8.36 4.68
C ASP A 154 -20.86 8.65 3.20
N HIS A 155 -21.93 9.40 2.92
CA HIS A 155 -22.44 9.62 1.57
C HIS A 155 -21.40 10.29 0.64
N ALA A 156 -20.40 10.97 1.20
CA ALA A 156 -19.31 11.58 0.46
C ALA A 156 -18.43 10.57 -0.31
N ASN A 157 -18.41 9.30 0.11
CA ASN A 157 -17.53 8.26 -0.43
C ASN A 157 -18.31 7.09 -1.06
N LEU A 158 -19.63 7.23 -1.28
CA LEU A 158 -20.49 6.15 -1.78
C LEU A 158 -20.01 5.60 -3.13
N ASP A 159 -19.65 6.46 -4.08
CA ASP A 159 -19.17 6.05 -5.40
C ASP A 159 -17.87 5.25 -5.34
N GLN A 160 -16.98 5.61 -4.40
CA GLN A 160 -15.74 4.87 -4.16
C GLN A 160 -16.02 3.52 -3.51
N GLN A 161 -16.91 3.46 -2.53
CA GLN A 161 -17.31 2.22 -1.89
C GLN A 161 -17.99 1.27 -2.88
N LEU A 162 -18.85 1.77 -3.77
CA LEU A 162 -19.45 1.01 -4.86
C LEU A 162 -18.40 0.52 -5.85
N ALA A 163 -17.43 1.36 -6.23
CA ALA A 163 -16.35 0.94 -7.13
C ALA A 163 -15.44 -0.13 -6.50
N VAL A 164 -15.20 -0.09 -5.19
CA VAL A 164 -14.49 -1.14 -4.44
C VAL A 164 -15.31 -2.42 -4.41
N LEU A 165 -16.61 -2.31 -4.14
CA LEU A 165 -17.53 -3.44 -4.17
C LEU A 165 -17.54 -4.09 -5.55
N SER A 166 -17.63 -3.33 -6.64
CA SER A 166 -17.55 -3.85 -8.01
C SER A 166 -16.25 -4.61 -8.26
N LEU A 167 -15.09 -4.04 -7.89
CA LEU A 167 -13.79 -4.71 -8.03
C LEU A 167 -13.70 -6.03 -7.25
N ILE A 168 -14.26 -6.07 -6.04
CA ILE A 168 -14.31 -7.27 -5.19
C ILE A 168 -15.28 -8.31 -5.74
N LEU A 169 -16.46 -7.88 -6.21
CA LEU A 169 -17.51 -8.74 -6.75
C LEU A 169 -17.12 -9.36 -8.09
N GLU A 170 -16.41 -8.61 -8.92
CA GLU A 170 -15.82 -9.10 -10.18
C GLU A 170 -14.59 -9.99 -9.94
N GLY A 171 -14.21 -10.25 -8.68
CA GLY A 171 -13.12 -11.14 -8.31
C GLY A 171 -11.78 -10.69 -8.88
N GLY A 172 -11.58 -9.40 -9.11
CA GLY A 172 -10.39 -8.88 -9.77
C GLY A 172 -10.26 -9.24 -11.26
N GLN A 173 -11.26 -9.85 -11.92
CA GLN A 173 -11.18 -10.19 -13.35
C GLN A 173 -11.10 -8.96 -14.27
N CYS A 174 -11.61 -7.81 -13.80
CA CYS A 174 -11.39 -6.53 -14.47
C CYS A 174 -9.95 -6.02 -14.37
N MET A 175 -9.12 -6.54 -13.46
CA MET A 175 -7.71 -6.17 -13.38
C MET A 175 -6.88 -6.81 -14.48
N GLU A 176 -7.13 -8.08 -14.83
CA GLU A 176 -6.40 -8.78 -15.91
C GLU A 176 -6.77 -8.25 -17.31
N ARG A 177 -8.02 -7.81 -17.50
CA ARG A 177 -8.48 -7.26 -18.80
C ARG A 177 -8.08 -5.80 -19.04
N MET A 178 -7.63 -5.07 -18.01
CA MET A 178 -7.29 -3.64 -18.11
C MET A 178 -5.79 -3.35 -18.32
N TYR A 179 -4.92 -4.36 -18.30
CA TYR A 179 -3.48 -4.18 -18.55
C TYR A 179 -2.98 -5.13 -19.64
N PRO A 180 -2.62 -4.65 -20.85
CA PRO A 180 -1.57 -5.32 -21.58
C PRO A 180 -0.29 -5.20 -20.74
N VAL A 181 0.44 -6.31 -20.58
CA VAL A 181 1.74 -6.38 -19.93
C VAL A 181 2.64 -5.27 -20.48
N ILE A 182 2.89 -4.21 -19.72
CA ILE A 182 3.95 -3.26 -20.04
C ILE A 182 5.22 -3.84 -19.42
N ASP A 183 5.93 -4.56 -20.25
CA ASP A 183 7.23 -5.15 -19.97
C ASP A 183 8.27 -4.03 -19.84
N SER A 184 8.41 -3.43 -18.65
CA SER A 184 9.58 -2.66 -18.20
C SER A 184 9.36 -2.06 -16.81
N ALA A 185 9.74 -2.81 -15.77
CA ALA A 185 10.12 -2.17 -14.51
C ALA A 185 11.41 -1.36 -14.75
N PRO A 186 11.55 -0.13 -14.21
CA PRO A 186 12.82 0.57 -14.26
C PRO A 186 13.86 -0.22 -13.47
N VAL A 187 14.93 -0.63 -14.15
CA VAL A 187 16.11 -1.25 -13.53
C VAL A 187 16.67 -0.24 -12.51
N PRO A 188 16.85 -0.62 -11.24
CA PRO A 188 17.47 0.27 -10.27
C PRO A 188 18.88 0.64 -10.73
N PRO A 189 19.33 1.90 -10.55
CA PRO A 189 20.68 2.29 -10.93
C PRO A 189 21.69 1.40 -10.20
N PRO A 190 22.74 0.91 -10.89
CA PRO A 190 23.75 0.07 -10.26
C PRO A 190 24.41 0.83 -9.12
N LEU A 191 24.57 0.14 -7.98
CA LEU A 191 25.34 0.64 -6.85
C LEU A 191 26.75 1.03 -7.34
N PRO A 192 27.29 2.19 -6.92
CA PRO A 192 28.67 2.53 -7.24
C PRO A 192 29.59 1.45 -6.68
N SER A 193 30.43 0.88 -7.54
CA SER A 193 31.43 -0.11 -7.16
C SER A 193 32.32 0.45 -6.06
N PRO A 194 32.66 -0.33 -5.02
CA PRO A 194 33.64 0.10 -4.04
C PRO A 194 34.95 0.36 -4.79
N VAL A 195 35.46 1.59 -4.67
CA VAL A 195 36.79 1.95 -5.15
C VAL A 195 37.76 0.98 -4.49
N ALA A 196 38.34 0.09 -5.29
CA ALA A 196 39.42 -0.77 -4.85
C ALA A 196 40.52 0.16 -4.34
N GLY A 197 40.91 -0.06 -3.08
CA GLY A 197 42.02 0.66 -2.47
C GLY A 197 43.26 0.50 -3.32
N ASP A 198 43.88 1.62 -3.66
CA ASP A 198 45.28 1.67 -4.05
C ASP A 198 46.11 1.25 -2.82
N GLU A 199 46.37 -0.05 -2.73
CA GLU A 199 47.51 -0.56 -1.98
C GLU A 199 48.76 -0.43 -2.85
N MET A 200 49.67 0.44 -2.39
CA MET A 200 51.13 0.35 -2.51
C MET A 200 51.72 -0.33 -3.77
N GLN A 201 52.39 0.49 -4.59
CA GLN A 201 53.80 0.28 -4.96
C GLN A 201 54.46 1.58 -5.43
#